data_AF-A0A227PEU1-F1
#
_entry.id   AF-A0A227PEU1-F1
#
_cell.length_a   1.000
_cell.length_b   1.000
_cell.length_c   1.000
_cell.angle_alpha   90.00
_cell.angle_beta   90.00
_cell.angle_gamma   90.00
#
_symmetry.space_group_name_H-M   'P 1'
#
loop_
_entity.id
_entity.type
_entity.pdbx_description
1 polymer ?
#
loop_
_entity_poly.entity_id
_entity_poly.type
_entity_poly.pdbx_seq_one_letter_code
_entity_poly.pdbx_strand_id
1 'polypeptide(L)'
;MNNQKYKCCFLINPNKGKSKFEEIEKQASDIFLNFIEDKNYGIEINSLQFDIYIENKVNYEIQKDSLFMGLAHLSAHIDKKIFEDSDENGKIKLLLNASLLMIKYLATKMAMPRTFQSKIFLKEYKVYLSKNKFLIRHDDKTIVKQFDPIGFKFVVTSSLGVRDDKIYYDLNDIQRFINTKLAGQTFGTSIKYFYLGYEIFDFTRDHANFMEPMINLKRFGKKFNYLLFVKKFDYNKLKDLAVAEQFKVLKDTIIEAINDIDLLDKKPKSFNKPKFLVTIEKILNQYEKKFVTEE
;
A
#
# COMPACT_ATOMS: atom_id res chain seq x y z
N MET A 1 3.27 30.75 25.97
CA MET A 1 3.74 30.17 24.70
C MET A 1 3.58 28.66 24.82
N ASN A 2 2.74 28.05 23.97
CA ASN A 2 2.49 26.60 24.02
C ASN A 2 3.75 25.85 23.59
N ASN A 3 4.43 25.16 24.51
CA ASN A 3 5.42 24.14 24.16
C ASN A 3 4.69 22.99 23.46
N GLN A 4 4.58 23.09 22.15
CA GLN A 4 3.99 22.04 21.32
C GLN A 4 4.93 20.84 21.32
N LYS A 5 4.65 19.87 22.19
CA LYS A 5 5.46 18.65 22.26
C LYS A 5 5.04 17.70 21.13
N TYR A 6 5.86 17.62 20.10
CA TYR A 6 5.71 16.57 19.10
C TYR A 6 5.81 15.19 19.77
N LYS A 7 5.04 14.23 19.27
CA LYS A 7 5.16 12.82 19.63
C LYS A 7 5.79 12.06 18.46
N CYS A 8 6.62 11.08 18.78
CA CYS A 8 7.25 10.20 17.80
C CYS A 8 7.22 8.77 18.32
N CYS A 9 6.93 7.81 17.46
CA CYS A 9 7.20 6.41 17.71
C CYS A 9 7.76 5.74 16.45
N PHE A 10 8.80 4.92 16.66
CA PHE A 10 9.26 3.93 15.69
C PHE A 10 8.69 2.58 16.08
N LEU A 11 8.16 1.83 15.11
CA LEU A 11 7.64 0.48 15.34
C LEU A 11 8.20 -0.47 14.29
N ILE A 12 8.91 -1.50 14.71
CA ILE A 12 9.45 -2.53 13.82
C ILE A 12 8.45 -3.69 13.74
N ASN A 13 8.04 -4.04 12.53
CA ASN A 13 7.08 -5.10 12.24
C ASN A 13 5.82 -5.06 13.13
N PRO A 14 5.11 -3.91 13.22
CA PRO A 14 3.94 -3.76 14.11
C PRO A 14 2.81 -4.74 13.78
N ASN A 15 2.79 -5.30 12.57
CA ASN A 15 1.86 -6.35 12.15
C ASN A 15 2.10 -7.72 12.81
N LYS A 16 3.22 -7.92 13.52
CA LYS A 16 3.61 -9.22 14.12
C LYS A 16 3.45 -9.26 15.64
N GLY A 17 2.82 -8.25 16.24
CA GLY A 17 2.63 -8.16 17.69
C GLY A 17 3.83 -7.52 18.40
N LYS A 18 4.16 -8.01 19.60
CA LYS A 18 5.19 -7.38 20.45
C LYS A 18 6.57 -7.44 19.79
N SER A 19 7.24 -6.29 19.69
CA SER A 19 8.55 -6.18 19.07
C SER A 19 9.64 -6.68 20.01
N LYS A 20 10.62 -7.41 19.47
CA LYS A 20 11.86 -7.73 20.19
C LYS A 20 12.88 -6.58 20.16
N PHE A 21 12.54 -5.47 19.51
CA PHE A 21 13.41 -4.33 19.27
C PHE A 21 12.95 -3.06 20.01
N GLU A 22 12.12 -3.19 21.05
CA GLU A 22 11.54 -2.07 21.81
C GLU A 22 12.58 -1.04 22.26
N GLU A 23 13.76 -1.49 22.70
CA GLU A 23 14.82 -0.58 23.14
C GLU A 23 15.44 0.20 21.97
N ILE A 24 15.65 -0.45 20.82
CA ILE A 24 16.14 0.20 19.60
C ILE A 24 15.11 1.20 19.06
N GLU A 25 13.83 0.83 19.07
CA GLU A 25 12.69 1.68 18.70
C GLU A 25 12.62 2.93 19.57
N LYS A 26 12.75 2.75 20.89
CA LYS A 26 12.75 3.84 21.86
C LYS A 26 13.94 4.78 21.64
N GLN A 27 15.15 4.24 21.49
CA GLN A 27 16.33 5.06 21.23
C GLN A 27 16.23 5.87 19.94
N ALA A 28 15.71 5.27 18.85
CA ALA A 28 15.46 6.00 17.62
C ALA A 28 14.39 7.10 17.79
N SER A 29 13.34 6.82 18.58
CA SER A 29 12.31 7.80 18.93
C SER A 29 12.88 8.97 19.72
N ASP A 30 13.71 8.71 20.73
CA ASP A 30 14.34 9.72 21.57
C ASP A 30 15.30 10.61 20.74
N ILE A 31 16.13 10.02 19.88
CA ILE A 31 17.00 10.80 18.97
C ILE A 31 16.17 11.69 18.04
N PHE A 32 15.05 11.18 17.52
CA PHE A 32 14.16 11.96 16.67
C PHE A 32 13.47 13.09 17.44
N LEU A 33 13.02 12.83 18.66
CA LEU A 33 12.39 13.82 19.53
C LEU A 33 13.38 14.94 19.91
N ASN A 34 14.63 14.60 20.20
CA ASN A 34 15.71 15.57 20.44
C ASN A 34 15.94 16.49 19.24
N PHE A 35 15.70 16.02 18.02
CA PHE A 35 15.80 16.86 16.82
C PHE A 35 14.68 17.91 16.73
N ILE A 36 13.48 17.63 17.24
CA ILE A 36 12.29 18.48 17.07
C ILE A 36 11.86 19.24 18.32
N GLU A 37 12.50 19.00 19.47
CA GLU A 37 12.08 19.50 20.80
C GLU A 37 11.85 21.02 20.83
N ASP A 38 12.77 21.81 20.26
CA ASP A 38 12.71 23.28 20.26
C ASP A 38 12.20 23.88 18.94
N LYS A 39 11.51 23.07 18.13
CA LYS A 39 11.14 23.46 16.77
C LYS A 39 9.64 23.53 16.60
N ASN A 40 9.21 24.41 15.69
CA ASN A 40 7.81 24.51 15.30
C ASN A 40 7.70 24.45 13.78
N TYR A 41 7.23 23.31 13.28
CA TYR A 41 6.95 23.10 11.87
C TYR A 41 5.47 23.22 11.54
N GLY A 42 4.62 23.65 12.48
CA GLY A 42 3.17 23.78 12.31
C GLY A 42 2.38 22.98 13.35
N ILE A 43 1.13 23.41 13.62
CA ILE A 43 0.27 22.85 14.68
C ILE A 43 -0.55 21.64 14.21
N GLU A 44 -0.76 21.52 12.91
CA GLU A 44 -1.68 20.56 12.30
C GLU A 44 -1.11 19.15 12.21
N ILE A 45 0.19 18.96 12.48
CA ILE A 45 0.83 17.65 12.65
C ILE A 45 1.66 17.74 13.92
N ASN A 46 1.29 16.96 14.92
CA ASN A 46 1.94 16.93 16.23
C ASN A 46 2.36 15.51 16.65
N SER A 47 2.05 14.50 15.84
CA SER A 47 2.45 13.12 16.08
C SER A 47 2.99 12.50 14.80
N LEU A 48 4.11 11.79 14.90
CA LEU A 48 4.70 11.01 13.81
C LEU A 48 4.83 9.55 14.26
N GLN A 49 4.34 8.65 13.42
CA GLN A 49 4.52 7.21 13.60
C GLN A 49 5.22 6.66 12.37
N PHE A 50 6.34 5.97 12.62
CA PHE A 50 7.18 5.35 11.60
C PHE A 50 7.12 3.83 11.73
N ASP A 51 6.29 3.20 10.89
CA ASP A 51 6.19 1.74 10.80
C ASP A 51 7.27 1.21 9.85
N ILE A 52 8.15 0.36 10.37
CA ILE A 52 9.30 -0.15 9.65
C ILE A 52 9.18 -1.67 9.55
N TYR A 53 9.05 -2.14 8.33
CA TYR A 53 8.93 -3.57 8.05
C TYR A 53 10.29 -4.16 7.68
N ILE A 54 10.63 -5.27 8.32
CA ILE A 54 11.90 -5.95 8.17
C ILE A 54 11.58 -7.38 7.78
N GLU A 55 11.50 -7.61 6.47
CA GLU A 55 11.02 -8.85 5.86
C GLU A 55 11.95 -9.32 4.73
N ASN A 56 11.99 -10.64 4.48
CA ASN A 56 12.81 -11.23 3.40
C ASN A 56 12.41 -10.73 2.01
N LYS A 57 11.15 -10.33 1.85
CA LYS A 57 10.58 -9.81 0.61
C LYS A 57 9.73 -8.60 0.96
N VAL A 58 9.86 -7.52 0.18
CA VAL A 58 9.07 -6.32 0.39
C VAL A 58 7.59 -6.64 0.18
N ASN A 59 6.81 -6.50 1.24
CA ASN A 59 5.36 -6.54 1.19
C ASN A 59 4.81 -5.12 1.05
N TYR A 60 4.41 -4.76 -0.17
CA TYR A 60 3.89 -3.43 -0.46
C TYR A 60 2.47 -3.20 0.07
N GLU A 61 1.72 -4.26 0.39
CA GLU A 61 0.34 -4.12 0.90
C GLU A 61 0.27 -3.60 2.34
N ILE A 62 1.32 -3.85 3.11
CA ILE A 62 1.43 -3.37 4.49
C ILE A 62 2.03 -1.96 4.56
N GLN A 63 2.56 -1.43 3.45
CA GLN A 63 2.96 -0.02 3.39
C GLN A 63 1.69 0.85 3.33
N LYS A 64 1.32 1.42 4.48
CA LYS A 64 0.21 2.34 4.64
C LYS A 64 0.75 3.69 5.09
N ASP A 65 0.37 4.74 4.40
CA ASP A 65 0.69 6.12 4.78
C ASP A 65 -0.61 6.92 4.90
N SER A 66 -0.77 7.66 5.99
CA SER A 66 -1.94 8.47 6.22
C SER A 66 -1.63 9.73 7.01
N LEU A 67 -2.47 10.75 6.78
CA LEU A 67 -2.53 11.96 7.58
C LEU A 67 -3.95 12.05 8.15
N PHE A 68 -4.06 11.90 9.47
CA PHE A 68 -5.36 11.92 10.14
C PHE A 68 -5.24 12.54 11.54
N MET A 69 -6.08 13.53 11.84
CA MET A 69 -6.20 14.16 13.16
C MET A 69 -4.86 14.54 13.83
N GLY A 70 -3.92 15.11 13.06
CA GLY A 70 -2.61 15.51 13.59
C GLY A 70 -1.54 14.43 13.63
N LEU A 71 -1.88 13.20 13.25
CA LEU A 71 -0.95 12.08 13.09
C LEU A 71 -0.50 11.93 11.64
N ALA A 72 0.81 11.94 11.43
CA ALA A 72 1.46 11.43 10.23
C ALA A 72 1.91 9.98 10.49
N HIS A 73 1.13 9.03 9.98
CA HIS A 73 1.49 7.62 9.99
C HIS A 73 2.15 7.27 8.66
N LEU A 74 3.40 6.84 8.71
CA LEU A 74 4.22 6.60 7.54
C LEU A 74 4.87 5.23 7.66
N SER A 75 5.10 4.57 6.53
CA SER A 75 5.73 3.24 6.54
C SER A 75 6.79 3.05 5.47
N ALA A 76 7.78 2.23 5.78
CA ALA A 76 8.86 1.84 4.88
C ALA A 76 9.32 0.40 5.16
N HIS A 77 10.12 -0.16 4.26
CA HIS A 77 10.80 -1.44 4.47
C HIS A 77 12.30 -1.22 4.61
N ILE A 78 12.95 -2.08 5.38
CA ILE A 78 14.40 -2.21 5.44
C ILE A 78 14.76 -3.64 5.08
N ASP A 79 15.80 -3.82 4.26
CA ASP A 79 16.30 -5.16 3.94
C ASP A 79 16.64 -5.93 5.22
N LYS A 80 16.07 -7.12 5.34
CA LYS A 80 16.18 -7.92 6.55
C LYS A 80 17.63 -8.29 6.86
N LYS A 81 18.39 -8.72 5.85
CA LYS A 81 19.76 -9.17 6.04
C LYS A 81 20.64 -8.02 6.52
N ILE A 82 20.54 -6.87 5.86
CA ILE A 82 21.29 -5.67 6.25
C ILE A 82 20.93 -5.24 7.68
N PHE A 83 19.64 -5.27 8.05
CA PHE A 83 19.22 -4.91 9.40
C PHE A 83 19.72 -5.91 10.45
N GLU A 84 19.60 -7.21 10.20
CA GLU A 84 20.01 -8.25 11.16
C GLU A 84 21.54 -8.30 11.35
N ASP A 85 22.30 -8.09 10.26
CA ASP A 85 23.77 -8.06 10.28
C ASP A 85 24.34 -6.77 10.91
N SER A 86 23.50 -5.75 11.17
CA SER A 86 23.92 -4.50 11.79
C SER A 86 23.99 -4.61 13.32
N ASP A 87 24.96 -3.91 13.93
CA ASP A 87 24.99 -3.68 15.37
C ASP A 87 23.84 -2.76 15.82
N GLU A 88 23.68 -2.54 17.13
CA GLU A 88 22.60 -1.70 17.66
C GLU A 88 22.62 -0.28 17.07
N ASN A 89 23.79 0.34 17.01
CA ASN A 89 23.95 1.68 16.43
C ASN A 89 23.61 1.70 14.93
N GLY A 90 24.00 0.66 14.19
CA GLY A 90 23.66 0.47 12.78
C GLY A 90 22.16 0.33 12.58
N LYS A 91 21.46 -0.44 13.43
CA LYS A 91 19.99 -0.55 13.42
C LYS A 91 19.32 0.80 13.68
N ILE A 92 19.78 1.56 14.68
CA ILE A 92 19.27 2.91 14.96
C ILE A 92 19.44 3.83 13.74
N LYS A 93 20.63 3.82 13.12
CA LYS A 93 20.89 4.59 11.90
C LYS A 93 19.95 4.18 10.77
N LEU A 94 19.71 2.89 10.57
CA LEU A 94 18.78 2.38 9.58
C LEU A 94 17.36 2.92 9.83
N LEU A 95 16.87 2.90 11.08
CA LEU A 95 15.56 3.47 11.43
C LEU A 95 15.49 4.98 11.14
N LEU A 96 16.48 5.75 11.58
CA LEU A 96 16.52 7.20 11.36
C LEU A 96 16.57 7.55 9.87
N ASN A 97 17.31 6.81 9.06
CA ASN A 97 17.35 7.04 7.60
C ASN A 97 16.04 6.60 6.92
N ALA A 98 15.36 5.56 7.43
CA ALA A 98 14.02 5.20 6.97
C ALA A 98 13.02 6.32 7.26
N SER A 99 13.05 6.92 8.45
CA SER A 99 12.22 8.09 8.76
C SER A 99 12.56 9.30 7.87
N LEU A 100 13.82 9.52 7.51
CA LEU A 100 14.20 10.58 6.57
C LEU A 100 13.56 10.36 5.19
N LEU A 101 13.56 9.12 4.70
CA LEU A 101 12.92 8.75 3.44
C LEU A 101 11.40 8.92 3.50
N MET A 102 10.78 8.56 4.63
CA MET A 102 9.35 8.76 4.90
C MET A 102 8.98 10.24 5.02
N ILE A 103 9.80 11.08 5.63
CA ILE A 103 9.59 12.54 5.69
C ILE A 103 9.76 13.17 4.30
N LYS A 104 10.66 12.64 3.47
CA LYS A 104 10.75 13.03 2.06
C LYS A 104 9.46 12.72 1.31
N TYR A 105 8.86 11.54 1.56
CA TYR A 105 7.56 11.18 1.01
C TYR A 105 6.47 12.15 1.46
N LEU A 106 6.38 12.40 2.77
CA LEU A 106 5.46 13.37 3.36
C LEU A 106 5.57 14.75 2.69
N ALA A 107 6.80 15.26 2.53
CA ALA A 107 7.05 16.59 1.98
C ALA A 107 6.80 16.73 0.47
N THR A 108 6.78 15.64 -0.28
CA THR A 108 6.75 15.69 -1.76
C THR A 108 5.52 15.03 -2.39
N LYS A 109 4.84 14.13 -1.68
CA LYS A 109 3.75 13.29 -2.23
C LYS A 109 2.42 13.41 -1.50
N MET A 110 2.42 13.84 -0.24
CA MET A 110 1.20 13.96 0.54
C MET A 110 0.61 15.38 0.45
N ALA A 111 -0.72 15.48 0.50
CA ALA A 111 -1.38 16.76 0.62
C ALA A 111 -1.17 17.29 2.03
N MET A 112 -0.34 18.32 2.17
CA MET A 112 0.04 18.85 3.46
C MET A 112 -0.96 19.89 3.96
N PRO A 113 -1.21 19.94 5.29
CA PRO A 113 -1.88 21.08 5.91
C PRO A 113 -1.10 22.37 5.63
N ARG A 114 -1.82 23.49 5.45
CA ARG A 114 -1.23 24.75 4.97
C ARG A 114 -0.16 25.30 5.92
N THR A 115 -0.31 25.05 7.23
CA THR A 115 0.62 25.58 8.23
C THR A 115 1.85 24.70 8.42
N PHE A 116 1.85 23.47 7.88
CA PHE A 116 2.94 22.53 8.11
C PHE A 116 4.10 22.73 7.11
N GLN A 117 5.28 23.10 7.63
CA GLN A 117 6.48 23.46 6.87
C GLN A 117 7.30 22.22 6.47
N SER A 118 6.68 21.28 5.75
CA SER A 118 7.27 19.96 5.44
C SER A 118 8.64 20.00 4.75
N LYS A 119 8.87 20.98 3.87
CA LYS A 119 10.16 21.14 3.16
C LYS A 119 11.29 21.58 4.09
N ILE A 120 11.00 22.47 5.03
CA ILE A 120 11.97 22.95 6.02
C ILE A 120 12.25 21.81 7.01
N PHE A 121 11.21 21.12 7.46
CA PHE A 121 11.32 19.93 8.31
C PHE A 121 12.26 18.87 7.71
N LEU A 122 12.05 18.50 6.44
CA LEU A 122 12.91 17.57 5.72
C LEU A 122 14.37 18.04 5.64
N LYS A 123 14.58 19.31 5.26
CA LYS A 123 15.91 19.89 5.08
C LYS A 123 16.69 19.87 6.40
N GLU A 124 16.07 20.32 7.47
CA GLU A 124 16.71 20.39 8.79
C GLU A 124 16.95 19.00 9.38
N TYR A 125 16.03 18.05 9.19
CA TYR A 125 16.23 16.69 9.68
C TYR A 125 17.44 16.04 9.01
N LYS A 126 17.59 16.22 7.69
CA LYS A 126 18.78 15.76 6.96
C LYS A 126 20.07 16.37 7.51
N VAL A 127 20.06 17.68 7.81
CA VAL A 127 21.23 18.37 8.40
C VAL A 127 21.53 17.82 9.79
N TYR A 128 20.51 17.59 10.63
CA TYR A 128 20.66 17.01 11.96
C TYR A 128 21.30 15.62 11.91
N LEU A 129 20.78 14.73 11.04
CA LEU A 129 21.35 13.39 10.89
C LEU A 129 22.80 13.43 10.40
N SER A 130 23.13 14.36 9.49
CA SER A 130 24.50 14.56 9.00
C SER A 130 25.43 15.02 10.13
N LYS A 131 25.04 16.09 10.86
CA LYS A 131 25.84 16.69 11.94
C LYS A 131 26.14 15.69 13.06
N ASN A 132 25.18 14.84 13.38
CA ASN A 132 25.30 13.84 14.45
C ASN A 132 25.78 12.46 13.97
N LYS A 133 26.29 12.35 12.73
CA LYS A 133 26.83 11.10 12.15
C LYS A 133 25.82 9.92 12.11
N PHE A 134 24.53 10.23 12.04
CA PHE A 134 23.46 9.25 11.85
C PHE A 134 23.09 9.05 10.37
N LEU A 135 23.40 10.01 9.50
CA LEU A 135 23.11 9.90 8.08
C LEU A 135 23.98 8.82 7.44
N ILE A 136 23.37 7.85 6.78
CA ILE A 136 24.07 6.79 6.05
C ILE A 136 23.80 6.89 4.55
N ARG A 137 24.80 6.53 3.75
CA ARG A 137 24.58 6.28 2.32
C ARG A 137 23.89 4.93 2.20
N HIS A 138 22.68 4.95 1.66
CA HIS A 138 21.88 3.77 1.40
C HIS A 138 21.37 3.86 -0.03
N ASP A 139 21.20 2.71 -0.67
CA ASP A 139 20.56 2.62 -1.97
C ASP A 139 19.05 2.32 -1.81
N ASP A 140 18.33 2.36 -2.93
CA ASP A 140 16.90 2.06 -2.99
C ASP A 140 16.58 0.58 -2.69
N LYS A 141 17.58 -0.27 -2.42
CA LYS A 141 17.41 -1.67 -2.02
C LYS A 141 17.52 -1.84 -0.50
N THR A 142 18.29 -0.99 0.17
CA THR A 142 18.50 -1.05 1.62
C THR A 142 17.28 -0.56 2.38
N ILE A 143 16.73 0.60 1.98
CA ILE A 143 15.53 1.19 2.57
C ILE A 143 14.54 1.44 1.43
N VAL A 144 13.41 0.74 1.46
CA VAL A 144 12.44 0.73 0.38
C VAL A 144 11.18 1.49 0.83
N LYS A 145 10.97 2.67 0.26
CA LYS A 145 9.70 3.41 0.36
C LYS A 145 9.02 3.44 -1.01
N GLN A 146 7.77 3.00 -1.06
CA GLN A 146 6.96 3.16 -2.26
C GLN A 146 6.44 4.60 -2.33
N PHE A 147 6.84 5.36 -3.35
CA PHE A 147 6.43 6.76 -3.54
C PHE A 147 5.21 6.93 -4.45
N ASP A 148 5.11 6.12 -5.50
CA ASP A 148 4.02 6.23 -6.47
C ASP A 148 3.75 4.87 -7.13
N PRO A 149 2.81 4.08 -6.59
CA PRO A 149 2.09 3.20 -7.49
C PRO A 149 0.61 3.29 -7.25
N ILE A 150 -0.09 3.12 -8.36
CA ILE A 150 -1.43 2.61 -8.32
C ILE A 150 -1.43 1.29 -7.54
N GLY A 151 -2.21 1.21 -6.46
CA GLY A 151 -2.48 -0.04 -5.77
C GLY A 151 -3.64 -0.76 -6.45
N PHE A 152 -3.56 -2.08 -6.56
CA PHE A 152 -4.68 -2.95 -6.92
C PHE A 152 -5.31 -3.50 -5.64
N LYS A 153 -6.65 -3.47 -5.53
CA LYS A 153 -7.34 -4.01 -4.36
C LYS A 153 -8.63 -4.73 -4.72
N PHE A 154 -8.83 -5.92 -4.15
CA PHE A 154 -10.13 -6.58 -4.14
C PHE A 154 -11.00 -6.03 -3.01
N VAL A 155 -12.28 -5.81 -3.30
CA VAL A 155 -13.34 -5.59 -2.31
C VAL A 155 -14.28 -6.77 -2.44
N VAL A 156 -14.19 -7.71 -1.49
CA VAL A 156 -14.86 -9.02 -1.59
C VAL A 156 -16.21 -8.97 -0.92
N THR A 157 -17.23 -9.44 -1.62
CA THR A 157 -18.58 -9.70 -1.10
C THR A 157 -18.98 -11.12 -1.52
N SER A 158 -19.50 -11.92 -0.59
CA SER A 158 -20.00 -13.27 -0.89
C SER A 158 -21.38 -13.51 -0.27
N SER A 159 -22.24 -14.27 -0.96
CA SER A 159 -23.49 -14.76 -0.36
C SER A 159 -23.27 -16.00 0.50
N LEU A 160 -24.18 -16.26 1.44
CA LEU A 160 -24.17 -17.43 2.34
C LEU A 160 -24.07 -18.79 1.63
N GLY A 161 -24.48 -18.90 0.35
CA GLY A 161 -24.41 -20.14 -0.42
C GLY A 161 -23.03 -20.47 -0.99
N VAL A 162 -22.09 -19.53 -0.94
CA VAL A 162 -20.73 -19.72 -1.47
C VAL A 162 -19.89 -20.49 -0.46
N ARG A 163 -19.25 -21.57 -0.91
CA ARG A 163 -18.29 -22.30 -0.09
C ARG A 163 -16.87 -21.99 -0.52
N ASP A 164 -16.06 -21.51 0.42
CA ASP A 164 -14.66 -21.13 0.17
C ASP A 164 -13.80 -22.32 -0.25
N ASP A 165 -14.11 -23.54 0.21
CA ASP A 165 -13.41 -24.77 -0.18
C ASP A 165 -13.59 -25.18 -1.65
N LYS A 166 -14.43 -24.45 -2.40
CA LYS A 166 -14.66 -24.63 -3.84
C LYS A 166 -14.09 -23.50 -4.69
N ILE A 167 -13.42 -22.52 -4.08
CA ILE A 167 -12.71 -21.45 -4.77
C ILE A 167 -11.22 -21.67 -4.59
N TYR A 168 -10.54 -22.07 -5.66
CA TYR A 168 -9.20 -22.65 -5.58
C TYR A 168 -8.07 -21.62 -5.75
N TYR A 169 -8.39 -20.32 -5.74
CA TYR A 169 -7.41 -19.24 -5.75
C TYR A 169 -7.53 -18.37 -4.51
N ASP A 170 -6.40 -17.82 -4.06
CA ASP A 170 -6.36 -16.85 -2.96
C ASP A 170 -6.26 -15.43 -3.53
N LEU A 171 -7.33 -14.64 -3.34
CA LEU A 171 -7.38 -13.24 -3.77
C LEU A 171 -6.32 -12.37 -3.08
N ASN A 172 -5.91 -12.70 -1.84
CA ASN A 172 -4.85 -11.97 -1.14
C ASN A 172 -3.47 -12.27 -1.76
N ASP A 173 -3.18 -13.54 -2.11
CA ASP A 173 -1.91 -13.87 -2.80
C ASP A 173 -1.84 -13.19 -4.17
N ILE A 174 -2.94 -13.21 -4.92
CA ILE A 174 -3.04 -12.54 -6.24
C ILE A 174 -2.84 -11.03 -6.09
N GLN A 175 -3.56 -10.38 -5.17
CA GLN A 175 -3.45 -8.94 -4.93
C GLN A 175 -2.02 -8.55 -4.56
N ARG A 176 -1.39 -9.33 -3.67
CA ARG A 176 0.00 -9.13 -3.26
C ARG A 176 0.94 -9.25 -4.44
N PHE A 177 0.79 -10.29 -5.26
CA PHE A 177 1.61 -10.49 -6.43
C PHE A 177 1.49 -9.33 -7.43
N ILE A 178 0.26 -8.86 -7.68
CA ILE A 178 0.01 -7.71 -8.55
C ILE A 178 0.70 -6.46 -7.98
N ASN A 179 0.47 -6.13 -6.71
CA ASN A 179 1.03 -4.93 -6.08
C ASN A 179 2.57 -4.96 -6.03
N THR A 180 3.17 -6.14 -5.80
CA THR A 180 4.63 -6.30 -5.87
C THR A 180 5.17 -6.03 -7.27
N LYS A 181 4.47 -6.47 -8.32
CA LYS A 181 4.90 -6.23 -9.71
C LYS A 181 4.61 -4.81 -10.18
N LEU A 182 3.57 -4.16 -9.66
CA LEU A 182 3.26 -2.74 -9.93
C LEU A 182 4.18 -1.77 -9.20
N ALA A 183 4.92 -2.23 -8.19
CA ALA A 183 5.77 -1.37 -7.37
C ALA A 183 6.78 -0.57 -8.22
N GLY A 184 6.81 0.75 -8.00
CA GLY A 184 7.67 1.67 -8.72
C GLY A 184 7.20 2.02 -10.14
N GLN A 185 6.08 1.44 -10.60
CA GLN A 185 5.50 1.76 -11.89
C GLN A 185 4.50 2.91 -11.79
N THR A 186 4.59 3.85 -12.73
CA THR A 186 3.63 4.94 -12.89
C THR A 186 2.79 4.78 -14.16
N PHE A 187 1.51 5.11 -14.01
CA PHE A 187 0.51 5.14 -15.07
C PHE A 187 -0.16 6.52 -15.13
N GLY A 188 0.55 7.57 -14.68
CA GLY A 188 -0.01 8.89 -14.47
C GLY A 188 -0.23 9.24 -13.01
N THR A 189 -0.87 10.38 -12.77
CA THR A 189 -1.02 10.99 -11.42
C THR A 189 -2.45 11.02 -10.91
N SER A 190 -3.42 10.70 -11.78
CA SER A 190 -4.86 10.85 -11.48
C SER A 190 -5.46 9.65 -10.77
N ILE A 191 -4.79 8.50 -10.75
CA ILE A 191 -5.24 7.28 -10.07
C ILE A 191 -4.15 6.77 -9.11
N LYS A 192 -4.55 6.58 -7.86
CA LYS A 192 -3.79 5.95 -6.76
C LYS A 192 -4.23 4.52 -6.49
N TYR A 193 -5.48 4.17 -6.78
CA TYR A 193 -6.00 2.83 -6.54
C TYR A 193 -6.95 2.37 -7.64
N PHE A 194 -6.81 1.10 -8.04
CA PHE A 194 -7.77 0.36 -8.82
C PHE A 194 -8.44 -0.67 -7.90
N TYR A 195 -9.72 -0.48 -7.63
CA TYR A 195 -10.54 -1.39 -6.85
C TYR A 195 -11.36 -2.27 -7.79
N LEU A 196 -11.26 -3.58 -7.60
CA LEU A 196 -12.17 -4.55 -8.17
C LEU A 196 -13.11 -5.04 -7.07
N GLY A 197 -14.37 -4.65 -7.14
CA GLY A 197 -15.43 -5.28 -6.36
C GLY A 197 -15.63 -6.69 -6.89
N TYR A 198 -15.20 -7.68 -6.11
CA TYR A 198 -15.35 -9.10 -6.40
C TYR A 198 -16.58 -9.58 -5.64
N GLU A 199 -17.70 -9.76 -6.35
CA GLU A 199 -18.92 -10.23 -5.73
C GLU A 199 -19.28 -11.62 -6.22
N ILE A 200 -19.15 -12.64 -5.37
CA ILE A 200 -19.48 -14.03 -5.72
C ILE A 200 -20.81 -14.45 -5.10
N PHE A 201 -21.73 -14.93 -5.93
CA PHE A 201 -23.09 -15.23 -5.52
C PHE A 201 -23.53 -16.64 -5.95
N ASP A 202 -24.23 -17.33 -5.06
CA ASP A 202 -25.04 -18.50 -5.39
C ASP A 202 -26.44 -18.03 -5.84
N PHE A 203 -26.63 -17.88 -7.15
CA PHE A 203 -27.88 -17.40 -7.74
C PHE A 203 -29.03 -18.43 -7.74
N THR A 204 -28.79 -19.65 -7.26
CA THR A 204 -29.84 -20.70 -7.19
C THR A 204 -30.70 -20.61 -5.94
N ARG A 205 -30.28 -19.81 -4.95
CA ARG A 205 -31.05 -19.50 -3.74
C ARG A 205 -31.68 -18.12 -3.90
N ASP A 206 -32.86 -17.87 -3.34
CA ASP A 206 -33.70 -16.65 -3.44
C ASP A 206 -33.05 -15.29 -3.05
N HIS A 207 -31.72 -15.24 -2.94
CA HIS A 207 -30.93 -14.05 -2.63
C HIS A 207 -30.59 -13.19 -3.86
N ALA A 208 -30.96 -13.61 -5.07
CA ALA A 208 -30.67 -12.88 -6.32
C ALA A 208 -31.26 -11.46 -6.34
N ASN A 209 -32.40 -11.23 -5.67
CA ASN A 209 -33.12 -9.95 -5.70
C ASN A 209 -32.58 -8.90 -4.72
N PHE A 210 -31.68 -9.24 -3.79
CA PHE A 210 -31.26 -8.31 -2.72
C PHE A 210 -30.16 -7.31 -3.12
N MET A 211 -29.56 -7.43 -4.32
CA MET A 211 -28.36 -6.65 -4.70
C MET A 211 -28.36 -6.13 -6.15
N GLU A 212 -29.54 -5.83 -6.72
CA GLU A 212 -29.66 -5.09 -7.99
C GLU A 212 -28.94 -3.72 -8.01
N PRO A 213 -28.93 -2.90 -6.93
CA PRO A 213 -28.43 -1.51 -7.04
C PRO A 213 -26.93 -1.35 -7.29
N MET A 214 -26.12 -2.41 -7.13
CA MET A 214 -24.66 -2.37 -7.39
C MET A 214 -24.25 -3.11 -8.66
N ILE A 215 -25.20 -3.65 -9.42
CA ILE A 215 -24.93 -4.27 -10.73
C ILE A 215 -24.24 -3.22 -11.60
N ASN A 216 -23.03 -3.54 -12.05
CA ASN A 216 -22.21 -2.68 -12.91
C ASN A 216 -21.82 -1.32 -12.29
N LEU A 217 -21.63 -1.24 -10.97
CA LEU A 217 -21.08 -0.03 -10.36
C LEU A 217 -19.67 0.25 -10.95
N LYS A 218 -19.56 1.35 -11.69
CA LYS A 218 -18.31 1.90 -12.25
C LYS A 218 -18.13 3.30 -11.71
N ARG A 219 -17.02 3.59 -11.05
CA ARG A 219 -16.81 4.89 -10.40
C ARG A 219 -15.36 5.38 -10.52
N PHE A 220 -15.22 6.64 -10.92
CA PHE A 220 -14.00 7.41 -10.71
C PHE A 220 -14.16 8.36 -9.51
N GLY A 221 -13.50 8.03 -8.40
CA GLY A 221 -13.50 8.80 -7.17
C GLY A 221 -12.49 9.94 -7.18
N LYS A 222 -12.78 11.05 -7.86
CA LYS A 222 -11.86 12.20 -8.03
C LYS A 222 -11.22 12.74 -6.74
N LYS A 223 -11.94 12.73 -5.60
CA LYS A 223 -11.40 13.24 -4.32
C LYS A 223 -10.24 12.40 -3.79
N PHE A 224 -10.31 11.09 -4.00
CA PHE A 224 -9.37 10.11 -3.46
C PHE A 224 -8.55 9.41 -4.54
N ASN A 225 -8.70 9.84 -5.80
CA ASN A 225 -8.02 9.32 -6.98
C ASN A 225 -8.12 7.80 -7.09
N TYR A 226 -9.33 7.23 -7.08
CA TYR A 226 -9.50 5.80 -7.28
C TYR A 226 -10.45 5.47 -8.42
N LEU A 227 -10.28 4.28 -8.98
CA LEU A 227 -11.22 3.61 -9.85
C LEU A 227 -11.86 2.45 -9.09
N LEU A 228 -13.17 2.27 -9.22
CA LEU A 228 -13.90 1.13 -8.68
C LEU A 228 -14.75 0.53 -9.78
N PHE A 229 -14.59 -0.77 -10.00
CA PHE A 229 -15.41 -1.56 -10.90
C PHE A 229 -15.92 -2.78 -10.13
N VAL A 230 -17.23 -2.96 -10.07
CA VAL A 230 -17.84 -4.13 -9.43
C VAL A 230 -18.18 -5.16 -10.48
N LYS A 231 -17.73 -6.40 -10.26
CA LYS A 231 -17.94 -7.56 -11.13
C LYS A 231 -18.55 -8.70 -10.32
N LYS A 232 -19.57 -9.34 -10.91
CA LYS A 232 -20.30 -10.44 -10.30
C LYS A 232 -19.82 -11.77 -10.86
N PHE A 233 -19.63 -12.74 -9.97
CA PHE A 233 -19.22 -14.09 -10.27
C PHE A 233 -20.36 -15.04 -9.89
N ASP A 234 -20.77 -15.87 -10.84
CA ASP A 234 -21.76 -16.93 -10.59
C ASP A 234 -21.05 -18.14 -9.98
N TYR A 235 -21.29 -18.38 -8.70
CA TYR A 235 -20.69 -19.47 -7.96
C TYR A 235 -20.98 -20.83 -8.59
N ASN A 236 -22.17 -21.04 -9.15
CA ASN A 236 -22.54 -22.32 -9.75
C ASN A 236 -21.80 -22.60 -11.05
N LYS A 237 -21.29 -21.55 -11.71
CA LYS A 237 -20.42 -21.68 -12.89
C LYS A 237 -18.95 -21.84 -12.53
N LEU A 238 -18.56 -21.53 -11.30
CA LEU A 238 -17.16 -21.56 -10.85
C LEU A 238 -16.80 -22.80 -10.05
N LYS A 239 -17.68 -23.23 -9.14
CA LYS A 239 -17.37 -24.20 -8.07
C LYS A 239 -16.85 -25.56 -8.55
N ASP A 240 -17.22 -25.95 -9.77
CA ASP A 240 -16.88 -27.24 -10.36
C ASP A 240 -15.72 -27.14 -11.38
N LEU A 241 -15.23 -25.93 -11.66
CA LEU A 241 -14.08 -25.71 -12.52
C LEU A 241 -12.77 -26.04 -11.82
N ALA A 242 -11.77 -26.48 -12.58
CA ALA A 242 -10.41 -26.64 -12.09
C ALA A 242 -9.79 -25.28 -11.72
N VAL A 243 -8.74 -25.29 -10.89
CA VAL A 243 -8.07 -24.06 -10.42
C VAL A 243 -7.63 -23.15 -11.57
N ALA A 244 -7.05 -23.72 -12.63
CA ALA A 244 -6.58 -22.97 -13.79
C ALA A 244 -7.74 -22.27 -14.51
N GLU A 245 -8.88 -22.94 -14.64
CA GLU A 245 -10.07 -22.40 -15.29
C GLU A 245 -10.74 -21.31 -14.43
N GLN A 246 -10.85 -21.53 -13.11
CA GLN A 246 -11.33 -20.52 -12.18
C GLN A 246 -10.47 -19.25 -12.23
N PHE A 247 -9.15 -19.41 -12.25
CA PHE A 247 -8.22 -18.28 -12.36
C PHE A 247 -8.35 -17.58 -13.71
N LYS A 248 -8.56 -18.31 -14.81
CA LYS A 248 -8.81 -17.73 -16.13
C LYS A 248 -10.06 -16.83 -16.13
N VAL A 249 -11.17 -17.27 -15.52
CA VAL A 249 -12.38 -16.44 -15.38
C VAL A 249 -12.08 -15.15 -14.60
N LEU A 250 -11.34 -15.25 -13.49
CA LEU A 250 -10.93 -14.09 -12.70
C LEU A 250 -10.06 -13.13 -13.50
N LYS A 251 -9.05 -13.65 -14.22
CA LYS A 251 -8.14 -12.89 -15.07
C LYS A 251 -8.91 -12.12 -16.14
N ASP A 252 -9.77 -12.80 -16.90
CA ASP A 252 -10.56 -12.18 -17.96
C ASP A 252 -11.46 -11.07 -17.39
N THR A 253 -12.02 -11.28 -16.20
CA THR A 253 -12.85 -10.29 -15.50
C THR A 253 -12.05 -9.07 -15.02
N ILE A 254 -10.81 -9.24 -14.56
CA ILE A 254 -9.91 -8.12 -14.21
C ILE A 254 -9.61 -7.29 -15.47
N ILE A 255 -9.32 -7.93 -16.59
CA ILE A 255 -9.05 -7.28 -17.87
C ILE A 255 -10.28 -6.52 -18.38
N GLU A 256 -11.45 -7.13 -18.30
CA GLU A 256 -12.74 -6.50 -18.61
C GLU A 256 -12.97 -5.24 -17.75
N ALA A 257 -12.75 -5.33 -16.43
CA ALA A 257 -12.91 -4.21 -15.51
C ALA A 257 -11.97 -3.03 -15.85
N ILE A 258 -10.78 -3.29 -16.39
CA ILE A 258 -9.86 -2.24 -16.85
C ILE A 258 -10.36 -1.61 -18.16
N ASN A 259 -10.88 -2.42 -19.08
CA ASN A 259 -11.47 -1.91 -20.32
C ASN A 259 -12.71 -1.05 -20.08
N ASP A 260 -13.49 -1.38 -19.05
CA ASP A 260 -14.67 -0.63 -18.61
C ASP A 260 -14.38 0.82 -18.17
N ILE A 261 -13.10 1.20 -17.99
CA ILE A 261 -12.70 2.60 -17.78
C ILE A 261 -13.20 3.49 -18.92
N ASP A 262 -13.31 2.97 -20.14
CA ASP A 262 -13.81 3.74 -21.28
C ASP A 262 -15.28 4.11 -21.17
N LEU A 263 -16.04 3.36 -20.36
CA LEU A 263 -17.47 3.52 -20.13
C LEU A 263 -17.79 4.51 -19.00
N LEU A 264 -16.77 5.09 -18.35
CA LEU A 264 -16.97 6.10 -17.32
C LEU A 264 -17.40 7.44 -17.93
N ASP A 265 -18.45 8.05 -17.36
CA ASP A 265 -18.87 9.42 -17.69
C ASP A 265 -17.74 10.44 -17.50
N LYS A 266 -16.87 10.20 -16.52
CA LYS A 266 -15.71 11.05 -16.20
C LYS A 266 -14.44 10.21 -16.19
N LYS A 267 -13.56 10.49 -17.15
CA LYS A 267 -12.28 9.80 -17.30
C LYS A 267 -11.17 10.46 -16.48
N PRO A 268 -10.25 9.68 -15.90
CA PRO A 268 -9.06 10.20 -15.23
C PRO A 268 -8.08 10.81 -16.24
N LYS A 269 -7.88 12.14 -16.18
CA LYS A 269 -7.18 12.93 -17.22
C LYS A 269 -5.76 12.46 -17.56
N SER A 270 -4.98 12.02 -16.57
CA SER A 270 -3.56 11.68 -16.74
C SER A 270 -3.31 10.18 -16.73
N PHE A 271 -4.34 9.34 -16.63
CA PHE A 271 -4.18 7.90 -16.47
C PHE A 271 -3.90 7.21 -17.81
N ASN A 272 -2.73 6.58 -17.92
CA ASN A 272 -2.33 5.81 -19.09
C ASN A 272 -2.95 4.41 -19.01
N LYS A 273 -4.24 4.32 -19.35
CA LYS A 273 -5.00 3.05 -19.40
C LYS A 273 -4.32 1.99 -20.28
N PRO A 274 -3.87 2.27 -21.53
CA PRO A 274 -3.23 1.26 -22.37
C PRO A 274 -1.99 0.63 -21.70
N LYS A 275 -1.13 1.46 -21.09
CA LYS A 275 0.05 0.95 -20.36
C LYS A 275 -0.37 0.12 -19.15
N PHE A 276 -1.38 0.56 -18.39
CA PHE A 276 -1.87 -0.17 -17.22
C PHE A 276 -2.44 -1.53 -17.60
N LEU A 277 -3.27 -1.59 -18.63
CA LEU A 277 -3.86 -2.82 -19.16
C LEU A 277 -2.79 -3.85 -19.54
N VAL A 278 -1.85 -3.46 -20.43
CA VAL A 278 -0.76 -4.34 -20.87
C VAL A 278 0.10 -4.81 -19.69
N THR A 279 0.30 -3.95 -18.70
CA THR A 279 1.08 -4.30 -17.50
C THR A 279 0.34 -5.32 -16.64
N ILE A 280 -0.93 -5.11 -16.34
CA ILE A 280 -1.75 -6.05 -15.57
C ILE A 280 -1.86 -7.39 -16.29
N GLU A 281 -2.12 -7.38 -17.59
CA GLU A 281 -2.18 -8.60 -18.39
C GLU A 281 -0.88 -9.40 -18.31
N LYS A 282 0.28 -8.74 -18.48
CA LYS A 282 1.59 -9.37 -18.31
C LYS A 282 1.80 -9.94 -16.91
N ILE A 283 1.34 -9.24 -15.87
CA ILE A 283 1.45 -9.69 -14.48
C ILE A 283 0.58 -10.93 -14.25
N LEU A 284 -0.68 -10.92 -14.70
CA LEU A 284 -1.59 -12.05 -14.56
C LEU A 284 -1.09 -13.27 -15.35
N ASN A 285 -0.57 -13.08 -16.57
CA ASN A 285 0.07 -14.15 -17.35
C ASN A 285 1.29 -14.76 -16.64
N GLN A 286 2.03 -13.98 -15.85
CA GLN A 286 3.14 -14.51 -15.05
C GLN A 286 2.63 -15.31 -13.86
N TYR A 287 1.56 -14.85 -13.21
CA TYR A 287 0.96 -15.54 -12.07
C TYR A 287 0.32 -16.86 -12.48
N GLU A 288 -0.35 -16.89 -13.64
CA GLU A 288 -1.02 -18.06 -14.21
C GLU A 288 -0.10 -19.29 -14.33
N LYS A 289 1.20 -19.07 -14.55
CA LYS A 289 2.20 -20.15 -14.64
C LYS A 289 2.25 -21.05 -13.40
N LYS A 290 1.81 -20.56 -12.23
CA LYS A 290 1.68 -21.36 -11.01
C LYS A 290 0.69 -22.51 -11.16
N PHE A 291 -0.34 -22.34 -12.00
CA PHE A 291 -1.41 -23.31 -12.18
C PHE A 291 -1.19 -24.26 -13.37
N VAL A 292 -0.13 -24.04 -14.14
CA VAL A 292 0.24 -24.86 -15.32
C VAL A 292 1.34 -25.88 -14.99
N THR A 293 1.96 -25.76 -13.81
CA THR A 293 3.09 -26.61 -13.39
C THR A 293 2.72 -27.67 -12.33
N GLU A 294 1.42 -27.84 -12.06
CA GLU A 294 0.88 -28.83 -11.10
C GLU A 294 0.11 -29.98 -11.78
N GLU A 295 0.37 -30.23 -13.08
CA GLU A 295 0.02 -31.48 -13.79
C GLU A 295 1.25 -32.37 -13.95
#